data_AF-A0A4R8M619-F1
#
_entry.id   AF-A0A4R8M619-F1
#
_cell.length_a   1.000
_cell.length_b   1.000
_cell.length_c   1.000
_cell.angle_alpha   90.00
_cell.angle_beta   90.00
_cell.angle_gamma   90.00
#
_symmetry.space_group_name_H-M   'P 1'
#
loop_
_entity.id
_entity.type
_entity.pdbx_description
1 polymer ?
#
loop_
_entity_poly.entity_id
_entity_poly.type
_entity_poly.pdbx_seq_one_letter_code
_entity_poly.pdbx_strand_id
1 'polypeptide(L)'
;MLTSEQIITFAYDIEYESAYDLTKPKNFSELKIYTAKGDLKKRWYVYFSYRNPESGKLKRLTPIYGKANSYKTKEERLEGSICL
;
A
#
# COMPACT_ATOMS: atom_id res chain seq x y z
N MET A 1 -31.50 -3.56 -11.71
CA MET A 1 -31.29 -3.17 -10.30
C MET A 1 -31.20 -4.44 -9.49
N LEU A 2 -30.25 -4.53 -8.55
CA LEU A 2 -30.10 -5.66 -7.64
C LEU A 2 -31.26 -5.66 -6.62
N THR A 3 -31.74 -6.84 -6.24
CA THR A 3 -32.76 -6.99 -5.19
C THR A 3 -32.12 -6.88 -3.80
N SER A 4 -32.90 -6.54 -2.78
CA SER A 4 -32.42 -6.44 -1.40
C SER A 4 -31.79 -7.74 -0.90
N GLU A 5 -32.38 -8.88 -1.24
CA GLU A 5 -31.84 -10.20 -0.88
C GLU A 5 -30.46 -10.45 -1.51
N GLN A 6 -30.28 -10.09 -2.79
CA GLN A 6 -28.99 -10.23 -3.46
C GLN A 6 -27.92 -9.31 -2.86
N ILE A 7 -28.30 -8.12 -2.39
CA ILE A 7 -27.37 -7.21 -1.70
C ILE A 7 -26.92 -7.83 -0.38
N ILE A 8 -27.83 -8.43 0.39
CA ILE A 8 -27.53 -9.07 1.67
C ILE A 8 -26.63 -10.29 1.48
N THR A 9 -26.94 -11.15 0.51
CA THR A 9 -26.09 -12.32 0.20
C THR A 9 -24.69 -11.90 -0.22
N PHE A 10 -24.57 -10.88 -1.08
CA PHE A 10 -23.26 -10.39 -1.52
C PHE A 10 -22.45 -9.77 -0.37
N ALA A 11 -23.09 -9.02 0.53
CA ALA A 11 -22.44 -8.48 1.71
C ALA A 11 -21.95 -9.59 2.66
N TYR A 12 -22.78 -10.63 2.87
CA TYR A 12 -22.42 -11.80 3.66
C TYR A 12 -21.22 -12.54 3.08
N ASP A 13 -21.20 -12.78 1.77
CA ASP A 13 -20.10 -13.45 1.07
C ASP A 13 -18.80 -12.64 1.15
N ILE A 14 -18.86 -11.31 1.02
CA ILE A 14 -17.68 -10.43 1.18
C ILE A 14 -17.14 -10.50 2.61
N GLU A 15 -18.01 -10.38 3.62
CA GLU A 15 -17.58 -10.44 5.02
C GLU A 15 -16.95 -11.80 5.34
N TYR A 16 -17.57 -12.89 4.88
CA TYR A 16 -17.07 -14.24 5.05
C TYR A 16 -15.70 -14.42 4.37
N GLU A 17 -15.57 -14.12 3.08
CA GLU A 17 -14.29 -14.18 2.35
C GLU A 17 -13.20 -13.35 3.04
N SER A 18 -13.54 -12.13 3.52
CA SER A 18 -12.59 -11.23 4.20
C SER A 18 -12.07 -11.80 5.53
N ALA A 19 -12.93 -12.48 6.29
CA ALA A 19 -12.58 -13.06 7.58
C ALA A 19 -11.59 -14.23 7.45
N TYR A 20 -11.70 -15.01 6.36
CA TYR A 20 -10.81 -16.15 6.10
C TYR A 20 -9.59 -15.79 5.23
N ASP A 21 -9.52 -14.56 4.70
CA ASP A 21 -8.40 -14.07 3.89
C ASP A 21 -7.08 -13.92 4.68
N LEU A 22 -7.13 -14.00 6.01
CA LEU A 22 -5.96 -14.01 6.91
C LEU A 22 -4.95 -15.13 6.61
N THR A 23 -5.40 -16.21 5.98
CA THR A 23 -4.57 -17.38 5.66
C THR A 23 -3.87 -17.29 4.30
N LYS A 24 -4.31 -16.40 3.41
CA LYS A 24 -3.71 -16.26 2.08
C LYS A 24 -2.49 -15.35 2.16
N PRO A 25 -1.34 -15.75 1.59
CA PRO A 25 -0.16 -14.89 1.59
C PRO A 25 -0.45 -13.64 0.74
N LYS A 26 -0.39 -12.46 1.37
CA LYS A 26 -0.58 -11.18 0.66
C LYS A 26 0.38 -11.08 -0.52
N ASN A 27 -0.16 -10.70 -1.69
CA ASN A 27 0.62 -10.50 -2.91
C ASN A 27 1.54 -9.28 -2.82
N PHE A 28 1.20 -8.32 -1.96
CA PHE A 28 1.96 -7.10 -1.75
C PHE A 28 2.20 -6.88 -0.27
N SER A 29 3.38 -6.33 0.07
CA SER A 29 3.63 -5.81 1.39
C SER A 29 2.90 -4.49 1.60
N GLU A 30 2.68 -4.13 2.86
CA GLU A 30 2.29 -2.77 3.22
C GLU A 30 3.27 -1.74 2.64
N LEU A 31 2.72 -0.60 2.23
CA LEU A 31 3.45 0.52 1.67
C LEU A 31 4.32 1.15 2.77
N LYS A 32 5.62 1.30 2.53
CA LYS A 32 6.56 1.88 3.49
C LYS A 32 7.19 3.14 2.95
N ILE A 33 7.27 4.16 3.77
CA ILE A 33 7.91 5.44 3.46
C ILE A 33 9.28 5.47 4.13
N TYR A 34 10.32 5.72 3.34
CA TYR A 34 11.64 6.01 3.87
C TYR A 34 11.79 7.52 4.09
N THR A 35 11.77 7.96 5.36
CA THR A 35 11.87 9.39 5.74
C THR A 35 13.25 9.80 6.25
N ALA A 36 14.24 8.89 6.22
CA ALA A 36 15.60 9.14 6.68
C ALA A 36 15.71 9.82 8.08
N LYS A 37 14.79 9.49 9.00
CA LYS A 37 14.63 10.12 10.33
C LYS A 37 14.28 11.62 10.30
N GLY A 38 13.59 12.06 9.25
CA GLY A 38 13.21 13.47 9.08
C GLY A 38 14.30 14.33 8.42
N ASP A 39 15.38 13.73 7.93
CA ASP A 39 16.44 14.46 7.25
C ASP A 39 15.97 14.93 5.87
N LEU A 40 15.94 16.25 5.67
CA LEU A 40 15.52 16.88 4.43
C LEU A 40 16.60 16.86 3.34
N LYS A 41 17.87 16.64 3.71
CA LYS A 41 18.98 16.53 2.75
C LYS A 41 18.93 15.20 1.98
N LYS A 42 18.27 14.19 2.55
CA LYS A 42 18.10 12.88 1.93
C LYS A 42 16.77 12.82 1.17
N ARG A 43 16.76 12.09 0.06
CA ARG A 43 15.54 11.88 -0.73
C ARG A 43 14.65 10.87 -0.02
N TRP A 44 13.40 11.25 0.16
CA TRP A 44 12.36 10.37 0.67
C TRP A 44 11.79 9.58 -0.50
N TYR A 45 11.48 8.32 -0.26
CA TYR A 45 10.92 7.46 -1.28
C TYR A 45 9.96 6.46 -0.66
N VAL A 46 9.01 6.03 -1.48
CA VAL A 46 8.05 5.00 -1.13
C VAL A 46 8.53 3.68 -1.72
N TYR A 47 8.41 2.62 -0.94
CA TYR A 47 8.74 1.29 -1.40
C TYR A 47 7.74 0.27 -0.86
N PHE A 48 7.46 -0.72 -1.69
CA PHE A 48 6.73 -1.92 -1.32
C PHE A 48 7.38 -3.12 -2.00
N SER A 49 7.07 -4.31 -1.51
CA SER A 49 7.52 -5.56 -2.07
C SER A 49 6.33 -6.30 -2.66
N TYR A 50 6.53 -6.92 -3.81
CA TYR A 50 5.53 -7.75 -4.44
C TYR A 50 5.99 -9.20 -4.43
N ARG A 51 5.04 -10.12 -4.34
CA ARG A 51 5.29 -11.55 -4.47
C ARG A 51 5.44 -11.84 -5.95
N ASN A 52 6.64 -12.25 -6.34
CA ASN A 52 6.90 -12.63 -7.72
C ASN A 52 6.11 -13.93 -8.02
N PRO A 53 5.30 -13.95 -9.10
CA PRO A 53 4.38 -15.06 -9.38
C PRO A 53 5.10 -16.36 -9.75
N GLU A 54 6.31 -16.27 -10.30
CA GLU A 54 7.09 -17.43 -10.75
C GLU A 54 7.89 -18.08 -9.61
N SER A 55 8.43 -17.27 -8.69
CA SER A 55 9.32 -17.74 -7.62
C SER A 55 8.68 -17.78 -6.24
N GLY A 56 7.50 -17.17 -6.06
CA GLY A 56 6.81 -17.05 -4.78
C GLY A 56 7.53 -16.18 -3.74
N LYS A 57 8.67 -15.56 -4.08
CA LYS A 57 9.45 -14.71 -3.17
C LYS A 57 9.00 -13.27 -3.25
N LEU A 58 9.05 -12.55 -2.12
CA LEU A 58 8.85 -11.11 -2.09
C LEU A 58 10.09 -10.42 -2.68
N LYS A 59 9.89 -9.68 -3.78
CA LYS A 59 10.91 -8.83 -4.39
C LYS A 59 10.57 -7.37 -4.14
N ARG A 60 11.57 -6.59 -3.74
CA ARG A 60 11.41 -5.15 -3.57
C ARG A 60 11.38 -4.47 -4.94
N LEU A 61 10.38 -3.65 -5.19
CA LEU A 61 10.32 -2.82 -6.39
C LEU A 61 11.33 -1.68 -6.32
N THR A 62 11.64 -1.12 -7.48
CA THR A 62 12.40 0.12 -7.59
C THR A 62 11.71 1.21 -6.75
N PRO A 63 12.45 1.95 -5.90
CA PRO A 63 11.88 3.02 -5.10
C PRO A 63 11.14 4.03 -5.97
N ILE A 64 9.92 4.38 -5.57
CA ILE A 64 9.13 5.39 -6.26
C ILE A 64 9.43 6.73 -5.60
N TYR A 65 9.84 7.69 -6.44
CA TYR A 65 10.09 9.07 -6.03
C TYR A 65 8.89 9.91 -6.45
N GLY A 66 8.28 10.61 -5.49
CA GLY A 66 7.21 11.55 -5.78
C GLY A 66 7.62 13.02 -5.67
N LYS A 67 6.64 13.90 -5.91
CA LYS A 67 6.76 15.36 -5.73
C LYS A 67 7.07 15.75 -4.29
N ALA A 68 6.83 14.87 -3.31
CA ALA A 68 7.17 15.08 -1.90
C ALA A 68 8.60 15.63 -1.66
N ASN A 69 9.58 15.29 -2.52
CA ASN A 69 10.95 15.77 -2.37
C ASN A 69 11.16 17.25 -2.70
N SER A 70 10.22 17.93 -3.37
CA SER A 70 10.34 19.36 -3.69
C SER A 70 9.96 20.27 -2.53
N TYR A 71 9.23 19.78 -1.53
CA TYR A 71 8.82 20.58 -0.37
C TYR A 71 9.98 20.78 0.61
N LYS A 72 9.92 21.90 1.34
CA LYS A 72 10.98 22.35 2.24
C LYS A 72 10.72 21.96 3.70
N THR A 73 9.46 21.77 4.09
CA THR A 73 9.12 21.35 5.46
C THR A 73 8.88 19.84 5.54
N LYS A 74 9.10 19.26 6.72
CA LYS A 74 8.93 17.82 6.94
C LYS A 74 7.45 17.42 6.88
N GLU A 75 6.56 18.31 7.31
CA GLU A 75 5.11 18.15 7.30
C GLU A 75 4.59 18.06 5.85
N GLU A 76 4.96 19.02 5.01
CA GLU A 76 4.57 19.04 3.59
C GLU A 76 5.13 17.82 2.84
N ARG A 77 6.36 17.37 3.16
CA ARG A 77 6.93 16.14 2.58
C ARG A 77 6.13 14.90 2.97
N LEU A 78 5.65 14.84 4.21
CA LEU A 78 4.87 13.70 4.69
C LEU A 78 3.50 13.67 4.02
N GLU A 79 2.80 14.80 4.00
CA GLU A 79 1.50 14.95 3.34
C GLU A 79 1.60 14.62 1.83
N GLY A 80 2.60 15.20 1.15
CA GLY A 80 2.85 14.91 -0.26
C GLY A 80 3.31 13.47 -0.55
N SER A 81 3.72 12.71 0.46
CA SER A 81 4.06 11.28 0.31
C SER A 81 2.85 10.36 0.51
N ILE A 82 1.80 10.84 1.18
CA ILE A 82 0.56 10.09 1.44
C ILE A 82 -0.39 10.16 0.22
N CYS A 83 -0.34 11.24 -0.57
CA CYS A 83 -1.16 11.43 -1.77
C CYS A 83 -0.56 10.88 -3.09
N LEU A 84 0.43 9.97 -3.01
CA LEU A 84 1.00 9.26 -4.17
C LEU A 84 0.31 7.90 -4.38
#